data_AF-A0A9P3C2Q9-F1
#
_entry.id   AF-A0A9P3C2Q9-F1
#
_cell.length_a   1.000
_cell.length_b   1.000
_cell.length_c   1.000
_cell.angle_alpha   90.00
_cell.angle_beta   90.00
_cell.angle_gamma   90.00
#
_symmetry.space_group_name_H-M   'P 1'
#
loop_
_entity.id
_entity.type
_entity.pdbx_description
1 polymer ?
#
loop_
_entity_poly.entity_id
_entity_poly.type
_entity_poly.pdbx_seq_one_letter_code
_entity_poly.pdbx_strand_id
1 'polypeptide(L)'
;MDSDTSNLVELSELAAILNSQRETLEYIIVDLDLYDWGLRWDEFPKIESFAFFTNLRHLEIEQCLLTDNPELPDSLRHLVIRACEHPVARLLTNLTRRSFDSLDSLMLVVLQPRSSPPNGMFGLSERFDSDEDVHANILYRSAFRRACRRLRKIVREAYFDFDIRCEEWVLFEEGLL
;
A
#
# COMPACT_ATOMS: atom_id res chain seq x y z
N MET A 1 -20.12 2.38 31.47
CA MET A 1 -19.10 1.83 30.55
C MET A 1 -18.41 3.05 30.01
N ASP A 2 -17.28 3.38 30.64
CA ASP A 2 -16.48 4.54 30.29
C ASP A 2 -16.05 4.39 28.84
N SER A 3 -16.39 5.38 28.03
CA SER A 3 -15.82 5.57 26.72
C SER A 3 -14.33 5.75 26.91
N ASP A 4 -13.56 4.71 26.59
CA ASP A 4 -12.13 4.83 26.28
C ASP A 4 -12.03 5.92 25.22
N THR A 5 -11.77 7.13 25.69
CA THR A 5 -11.27 8.22 24.90
C THR A 5 -9.86 7.78 24.56
N SER A 6 -9.75 7.00 23.49
CA SER A 6 -8.47 6.65 22.89
C SER A 6 -7.67 7.94 22.82
N ASN A 7 -6.49 7.95 23.42
CA ASN A 7 -5.50 9.01 23.25
C ASN A 7 -5.10 9.07 21.77
N LEU A 8 -6.01 9.53 20.92
CA LEU A 8 -5.76 9.88 19.54
C LEU A 8 -4.87 11.10 19.63
N VAL A 9 -3.56 10.88 19.49
CA VAL A 9 -2.61 11.94 19.21
C VAL A 9 -3.21 12.74 18.05
N GLU A 10 -3.50 14.01 18.27
CA GLU A 10 -4.04 14.84 17.20
C GLU A 10 -3.04 14.85 16.04
N LEU A 11 -3.51 14.76 14.80
CA LEU A 11 -2.65 14.75 13.60
C LEU A 11 -1.65 15.91 13.58
N SER A 12 -2.03 17.06 14.17
CA SER A 12 -1.20 18.23 14.41
C SER A 12 0.00 17.95 15.33
N GLU A 13 -0.21 17.24 16.45
CA GLU A 13 0.84 16.86 17.39
C GLU A 13 1.78 15.81 16.79
N LEU A 14 1.22 14.83 16.08
CA LEU A 14 2.01 13.84 15.35
C LEU A 14 2.91 14.51 14.30
N ALA A 15 2.37 15.44 13.52
CA ALA A 15 3.13 16.22 12.55
C ALA A 15 4.24 17.04 13.22
N ALA A 16 3.99 17.64 14.38
CA ALA A 16 5.01 18.41 15.11
C ALA A 16 6.17 17.52 15.60
N ILE A 17 5.85 16.35 16.16
CA ILE A 17 6.85 15.37 16.63
C ILE A 17 7.70 14.90 15.46
N LEU A 18 7.06 14.45 14.37
CA LEU A 18 7.74 13.97 13.18
C LEU A 18 8.64 15.06 12.57
N ASN A 19 8.13 16.29 12.43
CA ASN A 19 8.90 17.41 11.88
C ASN A 19 10.13 17.76 12.72
N SER A 20 10.06 17.63 14.06
CA SER A 20 11.20 17.88 14.93
C SER A 20 12.37 16.90 14.70
N GLN A 21 12.07 15.73 14.16
CA GLN A 21 13.03 14.65 13.89
C GLN A 21 13.21 14.39 12.38
N ARG A 22 12.81 15.32 11.52
CA ARG A 22 12.82 15.12 10.06
C ARG A 22 14.20 14.76 9.49
N GLU A 23 15.27 15.23 10.13
CA GLU A 23 16.66 14.99 9.71
C GLU A 23 17.27 13.76 10.39
N THR A 24 16.58 13.07 11.30
CA THR A 24 17.11 11.94 12.08
C THR A 24 16.30 10.66 11.91
N LEU A 25 15.03 10.76 11.53
CA LEU A 25 14.17 9.59 11.32
C LEU A 25 14.62 8.78 10.11
N GLU A 26 15.06 7.55 10.36
CA GLU A 26 15.36 6.56 9.31
C GLU A 26 14.20 5.60 9.05
N TYR A 27 13.28 5.46 10.03
CA TYR A 27 12.17 4.51 10.00
C TYR A 27 10.89 5.19 10.48
N ILE A 28 9.83 5.12 9.68
CA ILE A 28 8.49 5.57 10.05
C ILE A 28 7.51 4.42 9.80
N ILE A 29 6.70 4.13 10.82
CA ILE A 29 5.58 3.19 10.74
C ILE A 29 4.34 3.94 11.17
N VAL A 30 3.36 4.03 10.28
CA VAL A 30 2.05 4.64 10.53
C VAL A 30 1.01 3.53 10.48
N ASP A 31 0.57 3.11 11.66
CA ASP A 31 -0.46 2.10 11.88
C ASP A 31 -1.52 2.74 12.79
N LEU A 32 -2.66 3.09 12.20
CA LEU A 32 -3.75 3.79 12.88
C LEU A 32 -4.95 2.87 13.13
N ASP A 33 -4.85 1.62 12.67
CA ASP A 33 -5.85 0.56 12.88
C ASP A 33 -7.25 1.02 12.44
N LEU A 34 -7.32 1.76 11.32
CA LEU A 34 -8.54 2.39 10.83
C LEU A 34 -9.48 1.31 10.26
N TYR A 35 -10.32 0.74 11.13
CA TYR A 35 -11.33 -0.28 10.77
C TYR A 35 -12.68 0.27 10.31
N ASP A 36 -12.81 1.57 10.07
CA ASP A 36 -14.14 2.13 9.77
C ASP A 36 -14.59 1.81 8.34
N TRP A 37 -15.35 0.71 8.20
CA TRP A 37 -16.01 0.25 6.98
C TRP A 37 -17.00 1.28 6.39
N GLY A 38 -17.32 2.35 7.12
CA GLY A 38 -18.25 3.39 6.69
C GLY A 38 -17.62 4.51 5.85
N LEU A 39 -16.29 4.69 5.90
CA LEU A 39 -15.62 5.78 5.19
C LEU A 39 -15.18 5.33 3.80
N ARG A 40 -15.45 6.18 2.79
CA ARG A 40 -14.90 5.95 1.45
C ARG A 40 -13.41 6.24 1.47
N TRP A 41 -12.62 5.54 0.66
CA TRP A 41 -11.16 5.74 0.58
C TRP A 41 -10.74 7.20 0.42
N ASP A 42 -11.50 7.98 -0.36
CA ASP A 42 -11.29 9.40 -0.63
C ASP A 42 -11.61 10.33 0.56
N GLU A 43 -12.23 9.81 1.62
CA GLU A 43 -12.62 10.55 2.82
C GLU A 43 -11.58 10.45 3.95
N PHE A 44 -10.64 9.49 3.86
CA PHE A 44 -9.55 9.38 4.84
C PHE A 44 -8.54 10.51 4.68
N PRO A 45 -8.00 11.05 5.79
CA PRO A 45 -6.95 12.05 5.74
C PRO A 45 -5.72 11.48 5.01
N LYS A 46 -5.21 12.22 4.01
CA LYS A 46 -4.05 11.81 3.24
C LYS A 46 -2.79 12.51 3.72
N ILE A 47 -1.72 11.75 3.86
CA ILE A 47 -0.38 12.27 4.04
C ILE A 47 0.24 12.40 2.66
N GLU A 48 0.29 13.63 2.16
CA GLU A 48 0.75 13.91 0.79
C GLU A 48 2.27 13.82 0.65
N SER A 49 3.01 14.15 1.72
CA SER A 49 4.47 14.31 1.64
C SER A 49 5.24 13.77 2.83
N PHE A 50 6.22 12.92 2.51
CA PHE A 50 7.33 12.47 3.33
C PHE A 50 8.68 13.01 2.80
N ALA A 51 8.67 13.88 1.79
CA ALA A 51 9.90 14.36 1.15
C ALA A 51 10.85 15.12 2.11
N PHE A 52 10.31 15.68 3.19
CA PHE A 52 11.10 16.40 4.20
C PHE A 52 11.94 15.49 5.11
N PHE A 53 11.68 14.18 5.12
CA PHE A 53 12.42 13.21 5.93
C PHE A 53 13.65 12.72 5.17
N THR A 54 14.68 13.55 5.08
CA THR A 54 15.84 13.35 4.18
C THR A 54 16.67 12.10 4.50
N ASN A 55 16.57 11.54 5.70
CA ASN A 55 17.25 10.30 6.11
C ASN A 55 16.33 9.08 6.15
N LEU A 56 15.06 9.21 5.76
CA LEU A 56 14.09 8.13 5.83
C LEU A 56 14.44 7.01 4.84
N ARG A 57 14.71 5.82 5.36
CA ARG A 57 15.05 4.63 4.56
C ARG A 57 13.93 3.62 4.50
N HIS A 58 13.00 3.66 5.46
CA HIS A 58 11.89 2.73 5.55
C HIS A 58 10.61 3.47 5.92
N LEU A 59 9.59 3.33 5.08
CA LEU A 59 8.25 3.82 5.32
C LEU A 59 7.28 2.65 5.28
N GLU A 60 6.54 2.48 6.37
CA GLU A 60 5.40 1.57 6.45
C GLU A 60 4.14 2.40 6.77
N ILE A 61 3.12 2.28 5.93
CA ILE A 61 1.94 3.14 6.01
C ILE A 61 0.69 2.43 5.49
N GLU A 62 -0.46 2.67 6.12
CA GLU A 62 -1.76 2.22 5.63
C GLU A 62 -2.13 2.88 4.30
N GLN A 63 -2.70 2.09 3.36
CA GLN A 63 -3.11 2.60 2.05
C GLN A 63 -4.11 3.76 2.14
N CYS A 64 -4.98 3.76 3.13
CA CYS A 64 -5.98 4.82 3.33
C CYS A 64 -5.36 6.19 3.61
N LEU A 65 -4.11 6.25 4.09
CA LEU A 65 -3.39 7.49 4.36
C LEU A 65 -2.53 7.95 3.17
N LEU A 66 -2.38 7.11 2.15
CA LEU A 66 -1.52 7.39 1.02
C LEU A 66 -2.33 7.91 -0.18
N THR A 67 -1.78 8.90 -0.89
CA THR A 67 -2.29 9.29 -2.20
C THR A 67 -1.78 8.33 -3.28
N ASP A 68 -2.34 8.40 -4.49
CA ASP A 68 -1.79 7.68 -5.64
C ASP A 68 -0.39 8.17 -6.05
N ASN A 69 0.06 9.34 -5.58
CA ASN A 69 1.34 9.92 -5.95
C ASN A 69 2.00 10.59 -4.72
N PRO A 70 2.42 9.80 -3.73
CA PRO A 70 2.97 10.35 -2.50
C PRO A 70 4.34 10.97 -2.78
N GLU A 71 4.62 12.14 -2.22
CA GLU A 71 5.97 12.69 -2.27
C GLU A 71 6.85 11.94 -1.27
N LEU A 72 7.73 11.08 -1.79
CA LEU A 72 8.64 10.26 -1.01
C LEU A 72 10.06 10.84 -1.10
N PRO A 73 10.89 10.73 -0.03
CA PRO A 73 12.24 11.24 -0.04
C PRO A 73 13.17 10.34 -0.87
N ASP A 74 14.17 10.94 -1.52
CA ASP A 74 15.14 10.23 -2.38
C ASP A 74 15.95 9.16 -1.64
N SER A 75 16.04 9.26 -0.30
CA SER A 75 16.74 8.29 0.56
C SER A 75 15.94 7.01 0.85
N LEU A 76 14.65 6.97 0.48
CA LEU A 76 13.77 5.87 0.79
C LEU A 76 14.22 4.59 0.08
N ARG A 77 14.40 3.52 0.84
CA ARG A 77 14.82 2.20 0.32
C ARG A 77 13.70 1.18 0.34
N HIS A 78 12.80 1.26 1.32
CA HIS A 78 11.73 0.30 1.50
C HIS A 78 10.41 1.03 1.72
N LEU A 79 9.41 0.66 0.93
CA LEU A 79 8.03 1.11 1.08
C LEU A 79 7.13 -0.10 1.33
N VAL A 80 6.45 -0.12 2.48
CA VAL A 80 5.43 -1.13 2.81
C VAL A 80 4.09 -0.44 2.90
N ILE A 81 3.14 -0.86 2.08
CA ILE A 81 1.77 -0.33 2.07
C ILE A 81 0.86 -1.36 2.71
N ARG A 82 0.39 -1.06 3.92
CA ARG A 82 -0.46 -1.91 4.73
C ARG A 82 -1.93 -1.74 4.37
N ALA A 83 -2.72 -2.73 4.79
CA ALA A 83 -4.18 -2.70 4.68
C ALA A 83 -4.66 -2.29 3.28
N CYS A 84 -4.07 -2.87 2.23
CA CYS A 84 -4.45 -2.55 0.86
C CYS A 84 -5.86 -3.10 0.56
N GLU A 85 -6.83 -2.20 0.40
CA GLU A 85 -8.24 -2.49 0.10
C GLU A 85 -8.75 -1.78 -1.15
N HIS A 86 -7.97 -0.88 -1.73
CA HIS A 86 -8.36 -0.08 -2.88
C HIS A 86 -7.40 -0.26 -4.06
N PRO A 87 -7.82 0.04 -5.30
CA PRO A 87 -7.00 -0.22 -6.48
C PRO A 87 -5.61 0.45 -6.42
N VAL A 88 -4.54 -0.36 -6.44
CA VAL A 88 -3.14 0.12 -6.34
C VAL A 88 -2.48 0.44 -7.69
N ALA A 89 -3.16 0.17 -8.80
CA ALA A 89 -2.53 0.21 -10.13
C ALA A 89 -1.97 1.60 -10.49
N ARG A 90 -2.67 2.67 -10.09
CA ARG A 90 -2.24 4.05 -10.35
C ARG A 90 -1.03 4.42 -9.50
N LEU A 91 -1.07 4.10 -8.21
CA LEU A 91 0.06 4.21 -7.30
C LEU A 91 1.32 3.51 -7.84
N LEU A 92 1.22 2.23 -8.19
CA LEU A 92 2.38 1.48 -8.72
C LEU A 92 2.89 2.06 -10.04
N THR A 93 2.01 2.59 -10.88
CA THR A 93 2.42 3.27 -12.13
C THR A 93 3.26 4.51 -11.82
N ASN A 94 2.84 5.31 -10.84
CA ASN A 94 3.57 6.51 -10.45
C ASN A 94 4.91 6.18 -9.79
N LEU A 95 4.95 5.19 -8.90
CA LEU A 95 6.19 4.71 -8.28
C LEU A 95 7.17 4.18 -9.32
N THR A 96 6.71 3.33 -10.24
CA THR A 96 7.53 2.79 -11.33
C THR A 96 8.13 3.90 -12.17
N ARG A 97 7.32 4.89 -12.60
CA ARG A 97 7.82 6.04 -13.38
C ARG A 97 8.87 6.85 -12.63
N ARG A 98 8.69 7.04 -11.32
CA ARG A 98 9.61 7.82 -10.50
C ARG A 98 10.88 7.06 -10.15
N SER A 99 10.89 5.74 -10.19
CA SER A 99 12.09 4.93 -9.98
C SER A 99 13.21 5.19 -11.00
N PHE A 100 12.88 5.79 -12.16
CA PHE A 100 13.87 6.19 -13.16
C PHE A 100 14.55 7.54 -12.86
N ASP A 101 13.89 8.44 -12.13
CA ASP A 101 14.28 9.86 -12.07
C ASP A 101 14.47 10.41 -10.64
N SER A 102 13.73 9.91 -9.64
CA SER A 102 13.60 10.56 -8.31
C SER A 102 13.46 9.58 -7.14
N LEU A 103 13.56 8.27 -7.38
CA LEU A 103 13.49 7.22 -6.36
C LEU A 103 14.57 6.17 -6.63
N ASP A 104 15.78 6.65 -6.89
CA ASP A 104 16.94 5.84 -7.25
C ASP A 104 17.42 4.93 -6.10
N SER A 105 17.18 5.34 -4.85
CA SER A 105 17.48 4.52 -3.68
C SER A 105 16.39 3.50 -3.35
N LEU A 106 15.22 3.55 -4.00
CA LEU A 106 14.10 2.66 -3.68
C LEU A 106 14.43 1.25 -4.14
N MET A 107 14.56 0.33 -3.19
CA MET A 107 14.95 -1.07 -3.42
C MET A 107 13.75 -2.01 -3.40
N LEU A 108 12.74 -1.75 -2.56
CA LEU A 108 11.64 -2.68 -2.35
C LEU A 108 10.31 -1.95 -2.12
N VAL A 109 9.28 -2.40 -2.82
CA VAL A 109 7.88 -2.04 -2.60
C VAL A 109 7.08 -3.29 -2.23
N VAL A 110 6.46 -3.29 -1.06
CA VAL A 110 5.62 -4.40 -0.57
C VAL A 110 4.18 -3.90 -0.41
N LEU A 111 3.23 -4.64 -0.96
CA LEU A 111 1.82 -4.48 -0.67
C LEU A 111 1.37 -5.56 0.32
N GLN A 112 0.68 -5.16 1.39
CA GLN A 112 0.03 -6.07 2.33
C GLN A 112 -1.47 -5.85 2.22
N PRO A 113 -2.21 -6.77 1.57
CA PRO A 113 -3.65 -6.67 1.50
C PRO A 113 -4.30 -6.76 2.87
N ARG A 114 -5.46 -6.10 3.04
CA ARG A 114 -6.26 -6.27 4.26
C ARG A 114 -7.12 -7.53 4.23
N SER A 115 -7.58 -7.92 3.05
CA SER A 115 -8.45 -9.07 2.83
C SER A 115 -7.80 -10.15 1.97
N SER A 116 -8.23 -11.38 2.21
CA SER A 116 -8.00 -12.56 1.38
C SER A 116 -9.37 -13.06 0.92
N PRO A 117 -9.66 -13.12 -0.39
CA PRO A 117 -8.83 -12.63 -1.48
C PRO A 117 -8.78 -11.09 -1.58
N PRO A 118 -7.68 -10.50 -2.10
CA PRO A 118 -7.45 -9.06 -2.11
C PRO A 118 -8.15 -8.34 -3.28
N ASN A 119 -9.47 -8.53 -3.39
CA ASN A 119 -10.29 -8.06 -4.52
C ASN A 119 -10.19 -6.56 -4.74
N GLY A 120 -10.41 -5.77 -3.68
CA GLY A 120 -10.41 -4.32 -3.74
C GLY A 120 -9.05 -3.75 -4.19
N MET A 121 -7.94 -4.31 -3.68
CA MET A 121 -6.59 -3.96 -4.11
C MET A 121 -6.37 -4.20 -5.61
N PHE A 122 -6.91 -5.29 -6.15
CA PHE A 122 -6.85 -5.62 -7.57
C PHE A 122 -7.90 -4.89 -8.41
N GLY A 123 -8.81 -4.13 -7.81
CA GLY A 123 -9.95 -3.50 -8.49
C GLY A 123 -10.91 -4.54 -9.10
N LEU A 124 -11.09 -5.66 -8.41
CA LEU A 124 -12.09 -6.67 -8.72
C LEU A 124 -13.38 -6.36 -7.96
N SER A 125 -14.51 -6.86 -8.47
CA SER A 125 -15.82 -6.68 -7.84
C SER A 125 -15.91 -7.43 -6.51
N GLU A 126 -16.60 -6.85 -5.54
CA GLU A 126 -17.04 -7.46 -4.25
C GLU A 126 -18.07 -8.60 -4.42
N ARG A 127 -18.17 -9.18 -5.62
CA ARG A 127 -19.07 -10.33 -5.87
C ARG A 127 -18.34 -11.66 -5.72
N PHE A 128 -17.07 -11.62 -5.29
CA PHE A 128 -16.15 -12.74 -5.31
C PHE A 128 -15.43 -12.86 -3.97
N ASP A 129 -16.20 -12.75 -2.89
CA ASP A 129 -15.68 -12.51 -1.54
C ASP A 129 -15.48 -13.82 -0.75
N SER A 130 -15.59 -14.96 -1.42
CA SER A 130 -15.37 -16.27 -0.81
C SER A 130 -14.08 -16.92 -1.30
N ASP A 131 -13.35 -17.58 -0.41
CA ASP A 131 -12.20 -18.43 -0.78
C ASP A 131 -12.60 -19.51 -1.79
N GLU A 132 -13.88 -19.95 -1.75
CA GLU A 132 -14.43 -20.90 -2.71
C GLU A 132 -14.45 -20.34 -4.14
N ASP A 133 -14.68 -19.03 -4.32
CA ASP A 133 -14.59 -18.38 -5.64
C ASP A 133 -13.16 -18.42 -6.19
N VAL A 134 -12.15 -18.27 -5.33
CA VAL A 134 -10.73 -18.32 -5.72
C VAL A 134 -10.39 -19.65 -6.39
N HIS A 135 -10.96 -20.75 -5.92
CA HIS A 135 -10.64 -22.09 -6.41
C HIS A 135 -11.62 -22.63 -7.46
N ALA A 136 -12.93 -22.42 -7.27
CA ALA A 136 -13.98 -23.04 -8.08
C ALA A 136 -14.50 -22.13 -9.20
N ASN A 137 -14.41 -20.80 -9.06
CA ASN A 137 -15.02 -19.86 -9.99
C ASN A 137 -14.05 -19.48 -11.14
N ILE A 138 -14.24 -20.10 -12.31
CA ILE A 138 -13.40 -19.89 -13.50
C ILE A 138 -13.37 -18.41 -13.94
N LEU A 139 -14.51 -17.71 -13.83
CA LEU A 139 -14.59 -16.30 -14.20
C LEU A 139 -13.76 -15.44 -13.26
N TYR A 140 -13.86 -15.72 -11.96
CA TYR A 140 -13.06 -15.06 -10.95
C TYR A 140 -11.57 -15.30 -11.16
N ARG A 141 -11.13 -16.56 -11.28
CA ARG A 141 -9.71 -16.91 -11.53
C ARG A 141 -9.14 -16.21 -12.76
N SER A 142 -9.93 -16.13 -13.83
CA SER A 142 -9.54 -15.41 -15.06
C SER A 142 -9.37 -13.91 -14.81
N ALA A 143 -10.28 -13.29 -14.05
CA ALA A 143 -10.20 -11.88 -13.68
C ALA A 143 -9.02 -11.60 -12.74
N PHE A 144 -8.82 -12.45 -11.71
CA PHE A 144 -7.72 -12.40 -10.78
C PHE A 144 -6.36 -12.47 -11.50
N ARG A 145 -6.14 -13.53 -12.31
CA ARG A 145 -4.94 -13.68 -13.15
C ARG A 145 -4.69 -12.44 -14.02
N ARG A 146 -5.74 -11.85 -14.59
CA ARG A 146 -5.62 -10.64 -15.42
C ARG A 146 -5.18 -9.44 -14.59
N ALA A 147 -5.71 -9.28 -13.38
CA ALA A 147 -5.32 -8.22 -12.47
C ALA A 147 -3.87 -8.38 -11.99
N CYS A 148 -3.46 -9.59 -11.61
CA CYS A 148 -2.08 -9.86 -11.21
C CYS A 148 -1.08 -9.60 -12.36
N ARG A 149 -1.39 -10.08 -13.58
CA ARG A 149 -0.58 -9.78 -14.78
C ARG A 149 -0.51 -8.29 -15.08
N ARG A 150 -1.58 -7.54 -14.84
CA ARG A 150 -1.59 -6.08 -15.02
C ARG A 150 -0.63 -5.42 -14.04
N LEU A 151 -0.65 -5.79 -12.76
CA LEU A 151 0.30 -5.24 -11.78
C LEU A 151 1.74 -5.62 -12.12
N ARG A 152 2.00 -6.90 -12.43
CA ARG A 152 3.34 -7.35 -12.86
C ARG A 152 3.83 -6.59 -14.09
N LYS A 153 2.95 -6.31 -15.07
CA LYS A 153 3.30 -5.49 -16.25
C LYS A 153 3.67 -4.06 -15.86
N ILE A 154 2.98 -3.45 -14.90
CA ILE A 154 3.27 -2.10 -14.41
C ILE A 154 4.69 -2.05 -13.83
N VAL A 155 5.02 -2.98 -12.93
CA VAL A 155 6.30 -2.95 -12.20
C VAL A 155 7.45 -3.65 -12.93
N ARG A 156 7.21 -4.25 -14.10
CA ARG A 156 8.21 -5.04 -14.85
C ARG A 156 9.50 -4.27 -15.13
N GLU A 157 9.39 -2.97 -15.34
CA GLU A 157 10.50 -2.09 -15.70
C GLU A 157 10.93 -1.21 -14.52
N ALA A 158 10.38 -1.40 -13.32
CA ALA A 158 10.80 -0.66 -12.14
C ALA A 158 12.24 -1.03 -11.73
N TYR A 159 12.92 -0.07 -11.10
CA TYR A 159 14.25 -0.28 -10.49
C TYR A 159 14.18 -0.70 -9.01
N PHE A 160 13.03 -1.25 -8.60
CA PHE A 160 12.82 -1.82 -7.28
C PHE A 160 12.23 -3.22 -7.39
N ASP A 161 12.49 -4.05 -6.39
CA ASP A 161 11.80 -5.31 -6.20
C ASP A 161 10.36 -5.06 -5.75
N PHE A 162 9.45 -5.92 -6.18
CA PHE A 162 8.02 -5.79 -5.89
C PHE A 162 7.46 -7.10 -5.33
N ASP A 163 6.73 -7.02 -4.23
CA ASP A 163 6.06 -8.15 -3.60
C ASP A 163 4.65 -7.81 -3.11
N ILE A 164 3.79 -8.82 -3.07
CA ILE A 164 2.45 -8.75 -2.47
C ILE A 164 2.34 -9.87 -1.46
N ARG A 165 2.21 -9.52 -0.17
CA ARG A 165 2.17 -10.49 0.92
C ARG A 165 0.76 -11.05 1.11
N CYS A 166 0.34 -11.95 0.23
CA CYS A 166 -0.85 -12.79 0.42
C CYS A 166 -0.69 -14.15 -0.29
N GLU A 167 -1.47 -15.14 0.14
CA GLU A 167 -1.39 -16.51 -0.38
C GLU A 167 -1.75 -16.58 -1.87
N GLU A 168 -2.79 -15.86 -2.31
CA GLU A 168 -3.25 -15.90 -3.69
C GLU A 168 -2.22 -15.30 -4.66
N TRP A 169 -1.41 -14.35 -4.19
CA TRP A 169 -0.28 -13.86 -4.97
C TRP A 169 0.80 -14.93 -5.14
N VAL A 170 1.16 -15.64 -4.05
CA VAL A 170 2.10 -16.76 -4.10
C VAL A 170 1.61 -17.84 -5.06
N LEU A 171 0.34 -18.24 -4.95
CA LEU A 171 -0.27 -19.21 -5.86
C LEU A 171 -0.24 -18.75 -7.33
N PHE A 172 -0.40 -17.45 -7.58
CA PHE A 172 -0.25 -16.88 -8.93
C PHE A 172 1.20 -16.90 -9.43
N GLU A 173 2.16 -16.52 -8.58
CA GLU A 173 3.61 -16.57 -8.89
C GLU A 173 4.08 -17.99 -9.21
N GLU A 174 3.58 -18.99 -8.48
CA GLU A 174 3.90 -20.40 -8.67
C GLU A 174 3.13 -21.06 -9.84
N GLY A 175 2.20 -20.34 -10.47
CA GLY A 175 1.39 -20.86 -11.58
C GLY A 175 0.30 -21.86 -11.16
N LEU A 176 -0.02 -21.91 -9.87
CA LEU A 176 -1.09 -22.73 -9.29
C LEU A 176 -2.46 -22.08 -9.45
N LEU A 177 -2.51 -20.74 -9.54
CA LEU A 177 -3.74 -19.98 -9.78
C LEU A 177 -4.02 -19.66 -11.23
#